data_AF-A0A973P8N8-F1
#
_entry.id   AF-A0A973P8N8-F1
#
_cell.length_a   1.000
_cell.length_b   1.000
_cell.length_c   1.000
_cell.angle_alpha   90.00
_cell.angle_beta   90.00
_cell.angle_gamma   90.00
#
_symmetry.space_group_name_H-M   'P 1'
#
loop_
_entity.id
_entity.type
_entity.pdbx_description
1 polymer ?
#
loop_
_entity_poly.entity_id
_entity_poly.type
_entity_poly.pdbx_seq_one_letter_code
_entity_poly.pdbx_strand_id
1 'polypeptide(L)'
;LVPGAFFTVLAAYPLIERRLTGDKALHDVLDRPRDAATRTAVGVAGVTFYGLLWLAAANDQIAFNFQLPLYGVTWFFRIAVFAGPLIAYAVTRAICAYLANQGEDHESGVIVRDASGGFRELPPQAALK
;
A
#
# COMPACT_ATOMS: atom_id res chain seq x y z
N LEU A 1 1.29 -6.36 -26.86
CA LEU A 1 0.14 -5.53 -26.43
C LEU A 1 0.23 -5.16 -24.95
N VAL A 2 0.27 -6.14 -24.03
CA VAL A 2 0.29 -5.87 -22.57
C VAL A 2 1.45 -4.98 -22.10
N PRO A 3 2.73 -5.22 -22.50
CA PRO A 3 3.83 -4.35 -22.06
C PRO A 3 3.68 -2.91 -22.57
N GLY A 4 3.28 -2.74 -23.84
CA GLY A 4 3.04 -1.43 -24.42
C GLY A 4 1.96 -0.67 -23.66
N ALA A 5 0.80 -1.30 -23.42
CA ALA A 5 -0.28 -0.69 -22.65
C ALA A 5 0.17 -0.31 -21.23
N PHE A 6 0.92 -1.17 -20.55
CA PHE A 6 1.42 -0.91 -19.20
C PHE A 6 2.33 0.32 -19.15
N PHE A 7 3.34 0.39 -20.02
CA PHE A 7 4.24 1.54 -20.06
C PHE A 7 3.55 2.81 -20.53
N THR A 8 2.59 2.71 -21.46
CA THR A 8 1.78 3.86 -21.88
C THR A 8 0.95 4.41 -20.72
N VAL A 9 0.31 3.54 -19.92
CA VAL A 9 -0.46 3.97 -18.75
C VAL A 9 0.45 4.62 -17.71
N LEU A 10 1.63 4.05 -17.43
CA LEU A 10 2.59 4.66 -16.50
C LEU A 10 3.10 6.02 -16.97
N ALA A 11 3.43 6.16 -18.26
CA ALA A 11 3.85 7.44 -18.82
C ALA A 11 2.72 8.48 -18.80
N ALA A 12 1.47 8.04 -18.98
CA ALA A 12 0.30 8.90 -18.91
C ALA A 12 -0.16 9.21 -17.47
N TYR A 13 0.29 8.45 -16.47
CA TYR A 13 -0.12 8.56 -15.07
C TYR A 13 -0.12 10.01 -14.54
N PRO A 14 0.98 10.80 -14.65
CA PRO A 14 0.98 12.16 -14.12
C PRO A 14 -0.03 13.08 -14.81
N LEU A 15 -0.33 12.87 -16.09
CA LEU A 15 -1.33 13.64 -16.81
C LEU A 15 -2.75 13.25 -16.40
N ILE A 16 -2.98 11.95 -16.17
CA ILE A 16 -4.27 11.41 -15.72
C ILE A 16 -4.56 11.89 -14.30
N GLU A 17 -3.60 11.73 -13.39
CA GLU A 17 -3.70 12.16 -12.00
C GLU A 17 -3.96 13.66 -11.90
N ARG A 18 -3.19 14.48 -12.64
CA ARG A 18 -3.39 15.93 -12.69
C ARG A 18 -4.79 16.33 -13.18
N ARG A 19 -5.37 15.58 -14.14
CA ARG A 19 -6.73 15.84 -14.63
C ARG A 19 -7.81 15.44 -13.64
N LEU A 20 -7.64 14.32 -12.93
CA LEU A 20 -8.62 13.80 -11.98
C LEU A 20 -8.61 14.55 -10.65
N THR A 21 -7.43 14.83 -10.11
CA THR A 21 -7.26 15.55 -8.84
C THR A 21 -7.42 17.07 -9.02
N GLY A 22 -7.24 17.58 -10.25
CA GLY A 22 -7.29 19.01 -10.56
C GLY A 22 -6.09 19.80 -10.04
N ASP A 23 -5.09 19.11 -9.49
CA ASP A 23 -3.95 19.73 -8.84
C ASP A 23 -2.95 20.31 -9.86
N LYS A 24 -2.79 21.63 -9.82
CA LYS A 24 -1.92 22.39 -10.73
C LYS A 24 -0.89 23.23 -9.98
N ALA A 25 -0.80 23.09 -8.66
CA ALA A 25 0.15 23.87 -7.87
C ALA A 25 1.59 23.37 -8.07
N LEU A 26 2.54 24.26 -7.83
CA LEU A 26 3.96 23.90 -7.73
C LEU A 26 4.19 23.21 -6.38
N HIS A 27 4.68 21.97 -6.43
CA HIS A 27 5.03 21.16 -5.25
C HIS A 27 6.54 20.99 -5.19
N ASP A 28 7.20 21.72 -4.27
CA ASP A 28 8.64 21.62 -4.04
C ASP A 28 8.99 20.67 -2.87
N VAL A 29 7.97 20.22 -2.13
CA VAL A 29 8.09 19.28 -1.02
C VAL A 29 7.35 17.99 -1.38
N LEU A 30 7.95 16.85 -1.05
CA LEU A 30 7.31 15.56 -1.26
C LEU A 30 6.20 15.33 -0.23
N ASP A 31 5.05 14.87 -0.71
CA ASP A 31 3.98 14.38 0.16
C ASP A 31 4.38 13.05 0.80
N ARG A 32 3.94 12.85 2.05
CA ARG A 32 4.07 11.56 2.70
C ARG A 32 3.08 10.56 2.07
N PRO A 33 3.46 9.29 1.83
CA PRO A 33 2.59 8.31 1.20
C PRO A 33 1.26 8.04 1.94
N ARG A 34 1.20 8.24 3.26
CA ARG A 34 -0.03 8.08 4.05
C ARG A 34 -1.05 9.20 3.79
N ASP A 35 -0.58 10.41 3.49
CA ASP A 35 -1.41 11.59 3.29
C ASP A 35 -2.02 11.61 1.86
N ALA A 36 -1.36 10.94 0.90
CA ALA A 36 -1.82 10.77 -0.47
C ALA A 36 -2.38 9.35 -0.73
N ALA A 37 -3.34 8.91 0.10
CA ALA A 37 -3.84 7.52 0.14
C ALA A 37 -4.21 6.93 -1.24
N THR A 38 -4.91 7.69 -2.08
CA THR A 38 -5.34 7.22 -3.42
C THR A 38 -4.14 7.01 -4.34
N ARG A 39 -3.19 7.96 -4.40
CA ARG A 39 -1.97 7.85 -5.22
C ARG A 39 -1.13 6.65 -4.79
N THR A 40 -0.95 6.49 -3.49
CA THR A 40 -0.22 5.35 -2.91
C THR A 40 -0.90 4.03 -3.25
N ALA A 41 -2.23 3.95 -3.12
CA ALA A 41 -2.99 2.75 -3.45
C ALA A 41 -2.89 2.38 -4.95
N VAL A 42 -2.92 3.35 -5.87
CA VAL A 42 -2.71 3.08 -7.31
C VAL A 42 -1.30 2.56 -7.57
N GLY A 43 -0.29 3.16 -6.93
CA GLY A 43 1.09 2.69 -7.01
C GLY A 43 1.24 1.24 -6.55
N VAL A 44 0.68 0.90 -5.38
CA VAL A 44 0.72 -0.47 -4.85
C VAL A 44 -0.04 -1.44 -5.77
N ALA A 45 -1.20 -1.07 -6.30
CA ALA A 45 -1.92 -1.89 -7.27
C ALA A 45 -1.07 -2.20 -8.52
N GLY A 46 -0.33 -1.21 -9.02
CA GLY A 46 0.62 -1.40 -10.13
C GLY A 46 1.78 -2.34 -9.79
N VAL A 47 2.36 -2.21 -8.60
CA VAL A 47 3.43 -3.11 -8.12
C VAL A 47 2.90 -4.53 -7.96
N THR A 48 1.69 -4.71 -7.40
CA THR A 48 1.04 -6.02 -7.27
C THR A 48 0.78 -6.65 -8.63
N PHE A 49 0.27 -5.88 -9.59
CA PHE A 49 0.05 -6.36 -10.96
C PHE A 49 1.35 -6.87 -11.59
N TYR A 50 2.41 -6.06 -11.53
CA TYR A 50 3.73 -6.43 -12.05
C TYR A 50 4.30 -7.67 -11.34
N GLY A 51 4.26 -7.70 -10.01
CA GLY A 51 4.75 -8.83 -9.22
C GLY A 51 4.03 -10.13 -9.53
N LEU A 52 2.70 -10.08 -9.74
CA LEU A 52 1.93 -11.25 -10.13
C LEU A 52 2.26 -11.74 -11.54
N LEU A 53 2.47 -10.84 -12.51
CA LEU A 53 2.91 -11.21 -13.85
C LEU A 53 4.32 -11.84 -13.83
N TRP A 54 5.22 -11.28 -13.02
CA TRP A 54 6.57 -11.82 -12.85
C TRP A 54 6.55 -13.21 -12.20
N LEU A 55 5.76 -13.41 -11.14
CA LEU A 55 5.57 -14.72 -10.52
C LEU A 55 4.89 -15.72 -11.47
N ALA A 56 3.91 -15.26 -12.26
CA ALA A 56 3.25 -16.09 -13.27
C ALA A 56 4.20 -16.47 -14.42
N ALA A 57 5.28 -15.73 -14.66
CA ALA A 57 6.33 -16.15 -15.58
C ALA A 57 7.17 -17.31 -15.02
N ALA A 58 7.27 -17.43 -13.69
CA ALA A 58 7.95 -18.53 -12.98
C ALA A 58 6.98 -19.64 -12.51
N ASN A 59 5.83 -19.79 -13.17
CA ASN A 59 4.74 -20.67 -12.71
C ASN A 59 5.16 -22.13 -12.59
N ASP A 60 5.93 -22.64 -13.54
CA ASP A 60 6.42 -24.01 -13.60
C ASP A 60 7.38 -24.32 -12.45
N GLN A 61 8.28 -23.38 -12.15
CA GLN A 61 9.17 -23.47 -11.00
C GLN A 61 8.38 -23.45 -9.69
N ILE A 62 7.34 -22.62 -9.57
CA ILE A 62 6.45 -22.60 -8.40
C ILE A 62 5.73 -23.95 -8.27
N ALA A 63 5.18 -24.49 -9.36
CA ALA A 63 4.50 -25.78 -9.35
C ALA A 63 5.43 -26.91 -8.89
N PHE A 64 6.68 -26.92 -9.37
CA PHE A 64 7.68 -27.92 -9.00
C PHE A 64 8.13 -27.81 -7.53
N ASN A 65 8.48 -26.61 -7.05
CA ASN A 65 9.00 -26.45 -5.69
C ASN A 65 7.94 -26.67 -4.61
N PHE A 66 6.69 -26.26 -4.88
CA PHE A 66 5.59 -26.40 -3.93
C PHE A 66 4.76 -27.69 -4.14
N GLN A 67 5.16 -28.55 -5.09
CA GLN A 67 4.46 -29.80 -5.43
C GLN A 67 2.97 -29.57 -5.74
N LEU A 68 2.68 -28.47 -6.44
CA LEU A 68 1.32 -28.07 -6.81
C LEU A 68 0.98 -28.50 -8.25
N PRO A 69 -0.28 -28.77 -8.56
CA PRO A 69 -0.69 -29.03 -9.93
C PRO A 69 -0.51 -27.77 -10.80
N LEU A 70 0.19 -27.91 -11.93
CA LEU A 70 0.48 -26.80 -12.87
C LEU A 70 -0.78 -26.03 -13.30
N TYR A 71 -1.85 -26.75 -13.61
CA TYR A 71 -3.13 -26.15 -13.98
C TYR A 71 -3.76 -25.35 -12.83
N GLY A 72 -3.56 -25.79 -11.58
CA GLY A 72 -4.03 -25.06 -10.40
C GLY A 72 -3.30 -23.73 -10.23
N VAL A 73 -1.97 -23.74 -10.37
CA VAL A 73 -1.14 -22.52 -10.32
C VAL A 73 -1.53 -21.56 -11.46
N THR A 74 -1.77 -22.08 -12.66
CA THR A 74 -2.20 -21.27 -13.81
C THR A 74 -3.57 -20.61 -13.57
N TRP A 75 -4.55 -21.36 -13.07
CA TRP A 75 -5.87 -20.82 -12.76
C TRP A 75 -5.83 -19.79 -11.65
N PHE A 76 -5.00 -20.00 -10.63
CA PHE A 76 -4.76 -19.01 -9.59
C PHE A 76 -4.28 -17.69 -10.18
N PHE A 77 -3.21 -17.69 -11.00
CA PHE A 77 -2.68 -16.45 -11.57
C PHE A 77 -3.66 -15.77 -12.54
N ARG A 78 -4.49 -16.53 -13.27
CA ARG A 78 -5.55 -15.95 -14.12
C ARG A 78 -6.53 -15.10 -13.34
N ILE A 79 -6.85 -15.47 -12.11
CA ILE A 79 -7.75 -14.71 -11.24
C ILE A 79 -6.96 -13.63 -10.50
N ALA A 80 -5.80 -13.99 -9.93
CA ALA A 80 -5.00 -13.12 -9.09
C ALA A 80 -4.51 -11.88 -9.84
N VAL A 81 -4.12 -11.99 -11.12
CA VAL A 81 -3.63 -10.83 -11.90
C VAL A 81 -4.67 -9.70 -11.99
N PHE A 82 -5.97 -10.02 -11.93
CA PHE A 82 -7.03 -9.01 -11.92
C PHE A 82 -7.53 -8.68 -10.52
N ALA A 83 -7.75 -9.69 -9.68
CA ALA A 83 -8.27 -9.50 -8.33
C ALA A 83 -7.24 -8.87 -7.38
N GLY A 84 -5.97 -9.28 -7.50
CA GLY A 84 -4.86 -8.86 -6.66
C GLY A 84 -4.66 -7.34 -6.63
N PRO A 85 -4.54 -6.65 -7.79
CA PRO A 85 -4.42 -5.19 -7.83
C PRO A 85 -5.62 -4.46 -7.22
N LEU A 86 -6.84 -4.97 -7.41
CA LEU A 86 -8.05 -4.38 -6.83
C LEU A 86 -8.08 -4.51 -5.30
N ILE A 87 -7.71 -5.68 -4.79
CA ILE A 87 -7.59 -5.93 -3.35
C ILE A 87 -6.48 -5.06 -2.76
N ALA A 88 -5.31 -5.02 -3.40
CA ALA A 88 -4.17 -4.22 -2.96
C ALA A 88 -4.53 -2.73 -2.89
N TYR A 89 -5.21 -2.21 -3.91
CA TYR A 89 -5.74 -0.84 -3.89
C TYR A 89 -6.64 -0.58 -2.68
N ALA A 90 -7.64 -1.44 -2.47
CA ALA A 90 -8.62 -1.25 -1.39
C ALA A 90 -7.95 -1.30 0.00
N VAL A 91 -7.07 -2.27 0.22
CA VAL A 91 -6.34 -2.45 1.47
C VAL A 91 -5.37 -1.29 1.72
N THR A 92 -4.55 -0.92 0.74
CA THR A 92 -3.60 0.19 0.90
C THR A 92 -4.32 1.50 1.16
N ARG A 93 -5.42 1.78 0.45
CA ARG A 93 -6.21 2.99 0.69
C ARG A 93 -6.78 3.02 2.11
N ALA A 94 -7.29 1.90 2.59
CA ALA A 94 -7.82 1.80 3.96
C ALA A 94 -6.72 2.01 5.01
N ILE A 95 -5.55 1.41 4.83
CA ILE A 95 -4.41 1.57 5.74
C ILE A 95 -3.92 3.02 5.75
N CYS A 96 -3.74 3.64 4.59
CA CYS A 96 -3.30 5.03 4.52
C CYS A 96 -4.30 5.98 5.19
N ALA A 97 -5.60 5.79 4.95
CA ALA A 97 -6.64 6.60 5.59
C ALA A 97 -6.67 6.40 7.12
N TYR A 98 -6.44 5.18 7.61
CA TYR A 98 -6.33 4.92 9.04
C TYR A 98 -5.11 5.63 9.65
N LEU A 99 -3.95 5.52 9.01
CA LEU A 99 -2.70 6.13 9.47
C LEU A 99 -2.69 7.65 9.37
N ALA A 100 -3.46 8.24 8.46
CA ALA A 100 -3.62 9.69 8.37
C ALA A 100 -4.49 10.25 9.51
N ASN A 101 -5.41 9.43 10.03
CA ASN A 101 -6.29 9.80 11.15
C ASN A 101 -5.67 9.50 12.52
N GLN A 102 -4.72 8.57 12.60
CA GLN A 102 -3.86 8.45 13.78
C GLN A 102 -2.92 9.67 13.78
N GLY A 103 -3.14 10.56 14.74
CA GLY A 103 -2.25 11.70 14.95
C GLY A 103 -0.81 11.25 15.20
N GLU A 104 0.11 12.21 15.32
CA GLU A 104 1.47 11.92 15.80
C GLU A 104 1.47 11.63 17.31
N ASP A 105 0.62 10.70 17.76
CA ASP A 105 0.63 10.15 19.11
C ASP A 105 1.89 9.30 19.24
N HIS A 106 2.90 9.91 19.85
CA HIS A 106 4.10 9.22 20.26
C HIS A 106 3.83 8.65 21.65
N GLU A 107 3.72 7.33 21.72
CA GLU A 107 3.69 6.60 23.00
C GLU A 107 5.01 6.92 23.74
N SER A 108 4.92 7.41 24.98
CA SER A 108 6.09 7.68 25.82
C SER A 108 6.69 6.40 26.40
N GLY A 109 5.90 5.33 26.48
CA GLY A 109 6.26 4.06 27.11
C GLY A 109 6.37 4.11 28.63
N VAL A 110 6.05 5.25 29.27
CA VAL A 110 6.12 5.41 30.73
C VAL A 110 4.72 5.33 31.34
N ILE A 111 4.46 4.23 32.04
CA ILE A 111 3.19 3.98 32.72
C ILE A 111 3.32 4.39 34.18
N VAL A 112 2.41 5.26 34.64
CA VAL A 112 2.29 5.63 36.05
C VAL A 112 0.97 5.13 36.65
N ARG A 113 1.05 4.71 37.92
CA ARG A 113 -0.11 4.31 38.70
C ARG A 113 -0.63 5.51 39.48
N ASP A 114 -1.91 5.83 39.30
CA ASP A 114 -2.59 6.89 40.03
C ASP A 114 -2.90 6.47 41.48
N ALA A 115 -3.14 7.44 42.35
CA ALA A 115 -3.49 7.18 43.75
C ALA A 115 -4.79 6.35 43.90
N SER A 116 -5.68 6.44 42.92
CA SER A 116 -6.89 5.62 42.77
C SER A 116 -6.62 4.18 42.32
N GLY A 117 -5.36 3.85 41.96
CA GLY A 117 -4.94 2.54 41.50
C GLY A 117 -5.00 2.35 39.98
N GLY A 118 -5.52 3.31 39.21
CA GLY A 118 -5.56 3.26 37.75
C GLY A 118 -4.18 3.42 37.10
N PHE A 119 -4.00 2.89 35.89
CA PHE A 119 -2.77 3.05 35.11
C PHE A 119 -3.01 4.05 33.97
N ARG A 120 -2.10 5.01 33.81
CA ARG A 120 -2.11 5.93 32.68
C ARG A 120 -0.70 6.13 32.15
N GLU A 121 -0.60 6.41 30.86
CA GLU A 121 0.67 6.77 30.25
C GLU A 121 0.96 8.26 30.48
N LEU A 122 2.22 8.59 30.77
CA LEU A 122 2.66 9.97 30.85
C LEU A 122 2.83 10.55 29.43
N PRO A 123 2.47 11.81 29.18
CA PRO A 123 2.81 12.46 27.92
C PRO A 123 4.34 12.45 27.71
N PRO A 124 4.85 12.31 26.47
CA PRO A 124 6.29 12.23 26.18
C PRO A 124 7.11 13.38 26.81
N GLN A 125 6.52 14.57 26.85
CA GLN A 125 7.12 15.79 27.43
C GLN A 125 7.32 15.73 28.96
N ALA A 126 6.53 14.90 29.66
CA ALA A 126 6.65 14.68 31.10
C ALA A 126 7.57 13.50 31.45
N ALA A 127 7.78 12.57 30.52
CA ALA A 127 8.68 11.43 30.69
C ALA A 127 10.17 11.81 30.55
N LEU A 128 10.48 12.91 29.84
CA LEU A 128 11.83 13.40 29.58
C LEU A 128 12.38 14.33 30.68
N LYS A 129 11.59 14.64 31.71
CA LYS A 129 11.98 15.48 32.87
C LYS A 129 12.25 14.61 34.08
#